data_AF-A0A2N5YKP3-F1
#
_entry.id   AF-A0A2N5YKP3-F1
#
_cell.length_a   1.000
_cell.length_b   1.000
_cell.length_c   1.000
_cell.angle_alpha   90.00
_cell.angle_beta   90.00
_cell.angle_gamma   90.00
#
_symmetry.space_group_name_H-M   'P 1'
#
loop_
_entity.id
_entity.type
_entity.pdbx_description
1 polymer ?
#
loop_
_entity_poly.entity_id
_entity_poly.type
_entity_poly.pdbx_seq_one_letter_code
_entity_poly.pdbx_strand_id
1 'polypeptide(L)'
;PSVYTDINSNPSQQSDRYRISVIDTCNNESELSEAHKTMHLTVSTGVGVYNLIWENYEGFDFGSYLIYRGTSPNNLTPIGTIQSNLTTYTDYQPQGLYYYQIAVMKDDT
;
A
#
# COMPACT_ATOMS: atom_id res chain seq x y z
N PRO A 1 3.37 -16.74 17.13
CA PRO A 1 3.09 -16.08 15.83
C PRO A 1 3.93 -16.75 14.75
N SER A 2 3.29 -17.27 13.70
CA SER A 2 3.98 -17.67 12.47
C SER A 2 4.19 -16.43 11.60
N VAL A 3 5.41 -16.23 11.10
CA VAL A 3 5.75 -15.14 10.17
C VAL A 3 6.50 -15.77 9.00
N TYR A 4 6.10 -15.41 7.79
CA TYR A 4 6.78 -15.79 6.56
C TYR A 4 7.15 -14.52 5.80
N THR A 5 8.39 -14.46 5.33
CA THR A 5 8.89 -13.37 4.48
C THR A 5 9.12 -13.94 3.10
N ASP A 6 8.39 -13.42 2.10
CA ASP A 6 8.69 -13.71 0.70
C ASP A 6 9.96 -12.96 0.30
N ILE A 7 11.06 -13.68 0.13
CA ILE A 7 12.37 -13.13 -0.23
C ILE A 7 12.48 -12.74 -1.71
N ASN A 8 11.53 -13.16 -2.55
CA ASN A 8 11.50 -12.85 -3.97
C ASN A 8 10.62 -11.63 -4.29
N SER A 9 9.79 -11.20 -3.33
CA SER A 9 9.01 -9.98 -3.46
C SER A 9 9.91 -8.75 -3.49
N ASN A 10 9.62 -7.83 -4.42
CA ASN A 10 10.26 -6.51 -4.48
C ASN A 10 9.19 -5.40 -4.52
N PRO A 11 8.77 -4.90 -3.35
CA PRO A 11 7.74 -3.86 -3.25
C PRO A 11 8.11 -2.53 -3.92
N SER A 12 9.40 -2.31 -4.22
CA SER A 12 9.84 -1.12 -4.97
C SER A 12 9.64 -1.25 -6.48
N GLN A 13 9.44 -2.46 -6.99
CA GLN A 13 9.26 -2.74 -8.43
C GLN A 13 7.81 -3.02 -8.82
N GLN A 14 7.07 -3.76 -7.99
CA GLN A 14 5.69 -4.15 -8.29
C GLN A 14 4.91 -4.47 -7.00
N SER A 15 3.61 -4.61 -7.14
CA SER A 15 2.76 -5.24 -6.13
C SER A 15 2.77 -6.76 -6.28
N ASP A 16 2.50 -7.45 -5.18
CA ASP A 16 2.37 -8.90 -5.15
C ASP A 16 1.04 -9.26 -4.48
N ARG A 17 0.55 -10.46 -4.79
CA ARG A 17 -0.75 -10.97 -4.34
C ARG A 17 -0.60 -12.27 -3.57
N TYR A 18 -1.19 -12.31 -2.38
CA TYR A 18 -0.99 -13.38 -1.42
C TYR A 18 -2.31 -13.98 -0.95
N ARG A 19 -2.25 -15.26 -0.57
CA ARG A 19 -3.29 -15.99 0.17
C ARG A 19 -2.60 -16.78 1.28
N ILE A 20 -3.33 -17.04 2.36
CA ILE A 20 -2.83 -17.86 3.47
C ILE A 20 -3.73 -19.07 3.68
N SER A 21 -3.14 -20.19 4.06
CA SER A 21 -3.82 -21.39 4.56
C SER A 21 -3.20 -21.79 5.90
N VAL A 22 -3.89 -22.66 6.63
CA VAL A 22 -3.36 -23.28 7.85
C VAL A 22 -3.32 -24.79 7.69
N ILE A 23 -2.29 -25.41 8.27
CA ILE A 23 -2.14 -26.87 8.33
C ILE A 23 -2.48 -27.33 9.74
N ASP A 24 -3.38 -28.29 9.87
CA ASP A 24 -3.77 -28.88 11.15
C ASP A 24 -2.73 -29.91 11.66
N THR A 25 -2.95 -30.47 12.86
CA THR A 25 -2.05 -31.48 13.45
C THR A 25 -2.00 -32.80 12.70
N CYS A 26 -2.93 -33.01 11.77
CA CYS A 26 -3.05 -34.20 10.92
C CYS A 26 -2.53 -33.95 9.49
N ASN A 27 -1.85 -32.82 9.24
CA ASN A 27 -1.38 -32.37 7.92
C ASN A 27 -2.47 -32.07 6.89
N ASN A 28 -3.71 -31.79 7.32
CA ASN A 28 -4.74 -31.29 6.41
C ASN A 28 -4.60 -29.77 6.25
N GLU A 29 -4.58 -29.30 5.01
CA GLU A 29 -4.58 -27.87 4.67
C GLU A 29 -6.02 -27.33 4.64
N SER A 30 -6.23 -26.16 5.22
CA SER A 30 -7.51 -25.45 5.15
C SER A 30 -7.79 -24.92 3.74
N GLU A 31 -8.99 -24.37 3.55
CA GLU A 31 -9.21 -23.48 2.42
C GLU A 31 -8.27 -22.26 2.49
N LEU A 32 -7.94 -21.71 1.32
CA LEU A 32 -7.15 -20.48 1.22
C LEU A 32 -7.99 -19.29 1.67
N SER A 33 -7.34 -18.31 2.28
CA SER A 33 -7.94 -17.01 2.58
C SER A 33 -8.37 -16.27 1.31
N GLU A 34 -9.15 -15.22 1.50
CA GLU A 34 -9.28 -14.18 0.49
C GLU A 34 -7.90 -13.65 0.08
N ALA A 35 -7.80 -13.31 -1.20
CA ALA A 35 -6.54 -12.81 -1.74
C ALA A 35 -6.34 -11.35 -1.33
N HIS A 36 -5.12 -11.02 -0.90
CA HIS A 36 -4.70 -9.65 -0.68
C HIS A 36 -3.64 -9.26 -1.70
N LYS A 37 -3.84 -8.12 -2.38
CA LYS A 37 -2.85 -7.53 -3.29
C LYS A 37 -2.34 -6.23 -2.68
N THR A 38 -1.02 -6.08 -2.60
CA THR A 38 -0.39 -4.84 -2.14
C THR A 38 -0.53 -3.73 -3.19
N MET A 39 -0.10 -2.51 -2.83
CA MET A 39 -0.04 -1.38 -3.75
C MET A 39 1.40 -1.13 -4.18
N HIS A 40 1.62 -0.86 -5.46
CA HIS A 40 2.87 -0.28 -5.94
C HIS A 40 2.68 1.22 -6.15
N LEU A 41 3.49 2.05 -5.49
CA LEU A 41 3.48 3.49 -5.63
C LEU A 41 4.64 3.93 -6.51
N THR A 42 4.34 4.77 -7.51
CA THR A 42 5.32 5.48 -8.32
C THR A 42 5.17 6.98 -8.11
N VAL A 43 6.31 7.68 -8.09
CA VAL A 43 6.36 9.13 -7.96
C VAL A 43 7.12 9.68 -9.15
N SER A 44 6.47 10.56 -9.92
CA SER A 44 7.10 11.28 -11.02
C SER A 44 7.24 12.75 -10.67
N THR A 45 8.44 13.30 -10.90
CA THR A 45 8.75 14.69 -10.59
C THR A 45 8.50 15.57 -11.82
N GLY A 46 7.62 16.55 -11.66
CA GLY A 46 7.37 17.61 -12.64
C GLY A 46 7.96 18.95 -12.17
N VAL A 47 7.80 19.99 -13.00
CA VAL A 47 8.21 21.35 -12.63
C VAL A 47 7.33 21.85 -11.47
N GLY A 48 7.87 21.82 -10.25
CA GLY A 48 7.19 22.31 -9.05
C GLY A 48 6.03 21.42 -8.58
N VAL A 49 5.97 20.15 -8.99
CA VAL A 49 4.94 19.19 -8.56
C VAL A 49 5.53 17.79 -8.48
N TYR A 50 5.04 16.95 -7.57
CA TYR A 50 5.25 15.50 -7.59
C TYR A 50 3.91 14.80 -7.84
N ASN A 51 3.87 13.93 -8.87
CA ASN A 51 2.67 13.15 -9.19
C ASN A 51 2.85 11.73 -8.68
N LEU A 52 1.95 11.34 -7.78
CA LEU A 52 1.85 10.01 -7.20
C LEU A 52 0.83 9.22 -8.02
N ILE A 53 1.20 8.01 -8.41
CA ILE A 53 0.35 7.06 -9.12
C ILE A 53 0.55 5.70 -8.45
N TRP A 54 -0.54 5.05 -8.05
CA TRP A 54 -0.48 3.73 -7.41
C TRP A 54 -1.51 2.75 -7.98
N GLU A 55 -1.33 1.47 -7.68
CA GLU A 55 -2.33 0.45 -7.96
C GLU A 55 -3.34 0.32 -6.82
N ASN A 56 -4.58 -0.08 -7.13
CA ASN A 56 -5.57 -0.35 -6.10
C ASN A 56 -5.15 -1.49 -5.20
N TYR A 57 -5.39 -1.32 -3.90
CA TYR A 57 -5.37 -2.40 -2.92
C TYR A 57 -6.53 -3.37 -3.19
N GLU A 58 -6.26 -4.68 -3.07
CA GLU A 58 -7.29 -5.72 -3.07
C GLU A 58 -7.23 -6.49 -1.76
N GLY A 59 -8.38 -6.81 -1.16
CA GLY A 59 -8.48 -7.74 -0.04
C GLY A 59 -9.52 -7.40 1.01
N PHE A 60 -9.92 -6.13 1.12
CA PHE A 60 -11.10 -5.71 1.88
C PHE A 60 -11.64 -4.40 1.31
N ASP A 61 -12.88 -4.08 1.65
CA ASP A 61 -13.52 -2.81 1.27
C ASP A 61 -13.03 -1.66 2.16
N PHE A 62 -12.75 -0.51 1.55
CA PHE A 62 -12.37 0.71 2.24
C PHE A 62 -12.88 1.93 1.45
N GLY A 63 -13.19 3.02 2.18
CA GLY A 63 -13.79 4.21 1.59
C GLY A 63 -12.79 5.22 1.02
N SER A 64 -11.52 5.18 1.46
CA SER A 64 -10.55 6.23 1.12
C SER A 64 -9.09 5.78 1.23
N TYR A 65 -8.23 6.41 0.43
CA TYR A 65 -6.78 6.39 0.56
C TYR A 65 -6.29 7.56 1.41
N LEU A 66 -5.37 7.28 2.33
CA LEU A 66 -4.61 8.28 3.06
C LEU A 66 -3.26 8.49 2.38
N ILE A 67 -2.95 9.75 2.04
CA ILE A 67 -1.67 10.14 1.45
C ILE A 67 -0.79 10.72 2.55
N TYR A 68 0.37 10.11 2.75
CA TYR A 68 1.39 10.57 3.68
C TYR A 68 2.61 11.12 2.96
N ARG A 69 3.26 12.11 3.58
CA ARG A 69 4.51 12.72 3.11
C ARG A 69 5.45 12.99 4.28
N GLY A 70 6.76 12.91 4.07
CA GLY A 70 7.73 13.30 5.08
C GLY A 70 9.17 13.37 4.58
N THR A 71 10.07 13.88 5.42
CA THR A 71 11.49 14.05 5.08
C THR A 71 12.30 12.76 5.30
N SER A 72 11.72 11.74 5.92
CA SER A 72 12.28 10.40 6.03
C SER A 72 11.17 9.33 6.04
N PRO A 73 11.46 8.07 5.69
CA PRO A 73 10.47 6.98 5.72
C PRO A 73 9.85 6.75 7.11
N ASN A 74 10.58 7.08 8.18
CA ASN A 74 10.13 6.89 9.55
C ASN A 74 9.37 8.10 10.12
N ASN A 75 9.28 9.21 9.37
CA ASN A 75 8.66 10.44 9.82
C ASN A 75 7.73 10.98 8.73
N LEU A 76 6.61 10.29 8.53
CA LEU A 76 5.58 10.64 7.56
C LEU A 76 4.35 11.20 8.27
N THR A 77 3.76 12.26 7.72
CA THR A 77 2.51 12.87 8.21
C THR A 77 1.46 12.88 7.10
N PRO A 78 0.17 12.78 7.44
CA PRO A 78 -0.89 12.81 6.43
C PRO A 78 -0.97 14.19 5.78
N ILE A 79 -1.10 14.22 4.46
CA ILE A 79 -1.26 15.45 3.66
C ILE A 79 -2.60 15.50 2.91
N GLY A 80 -3.32 14.38 2.85
CA GLY A 80 -4.61 14.34 2.19
C GLY A 80 -5.28 12.97 2.28
N THR A 81 -6.56 12.99 1.93
CA THR A 81 -7.41 11.80 1.84
C THR A 81 -8.19 11.90 0.54
N ILE A 82 -8.22 10.83 -0.26
CA ILE A 82 -9.01 10.77 -1.49
C ILE A 82 -9.87 9.50 -1.53
N GLN A 83 -10.90 9.51 -2.37
CA GLN A 83 -11.82 8.39 -2.53
C GLN A 83 -11.10 7.13 -3.03
N SER A 84 -11.54 5.96 -2.60
CA SER A 84 -10.90 4.67 -2.91
C SER A 84 -10.94 4.25 -4.39
N ASN A 85 -11.73 4.93 -5.21
CA ASN A 85 -11.75 4.73 -6.67
C ASN A 85 -10.73 5.59 -7.43
N LEU A 86 -9.94 6.42 -6.73
CA LEU A 86 -8.92 7.28 -7.30
C LEU A 86 -7.53 6.73 -6.98
N THR A 87 -6.64 6.73 -7.96
CA THR A 87 -5.29 6.13 -7.86
C THR A 87 -4.17 7.11 -8.21
N THR A 88 -4.48 8.41 -8.23
CA THR A 88 -3.54 9.47 -8.58
C THR A 88 -3.67 10.65 -7.63
N TYR A 89 -2.55 11.27 -7.27
CA TYR A 89 -2.52 12.48 -6.44
C TYR A 89 -1.36 13.38 -6.88
N THR A 90 -1.62 14.68 -7.03
CA THR A 90 -0.58 15.67 -7.32
C THR A 90 -0.27 16.47 -6.07
N ASP A 91 0.98 16.38 -5.60
CA ASP A 91 1.52 17.24 -4.56
C ASP A 91 2.11 18.51 -5.20
N TYR A 92 1.49 19.66 -4.95
CA TYR A 92 1.91 20.94 -5.51
C TYR A 92 3.00 21.60 -4.67
N GLN A 93 4.00 22.15 -5.35
CA GLN A 93 5.11 22.92 -4.78
C GLN A 93 5.88 22.20 -3.66
N PRO A 94 6.31 20.93 -3.85
CA PRO A 94 7.15 20.26 -2.86
C PRO A 94 8.49 20.99 -2.74
N GLN A 95 8.75 21.60 -1.58
CA GLN A 95 10.01 22.28 -1.27
C GLN A 95 11.03 21.28 -0.71
N GLY A 96 11.53 20.40 -1.58
CA GLY A 96 12.62 19.49 -1.25
C GLY A 96 12.38 18.04 -1.65
N LEU A 97 13.23 17.15 -1.13
CA LEU A 97 13.09 15.72 -1.29
C LEU A 97 12.17 15.18 -0.21
N TYR A 98 11.13 14.46 -0.61
CA TYR A 98 10.16 13.86 0.28
C TYR A 98 9.97 12.38 -0.03
N TYR A 99 9.58 11.64 1.00
CA TYR A 99 9.10 10.27 0.95
C TYR A 99 7.58 10.28 1.03
N TYR A 100 6.95 9.33 0.35
CA TYR A 100 5.51 9.21 0.28
C TYR A 100 5.06 7.79 0.64
N GLN A 101 3.87 7.69 1.21
CA GLN A 101 3.21 6.42 1.49
C GLN A 101 1.71 6.58 1.24
N ILE A 102 1.12 5.57 0.61
CA ILE A 102 -0.34 5.43 0.51
C ILE A 102 -0.78 4.37 1.50
N ALA A 103 -1.81 4.67 2.29
CA ALA A 103 -2.39 3.73 3.23
C ALA A 103 -3.89 3.59 3.03
N VAL A 104 -4.40 2.42 3.36
CA VAL A 104 -5.82 2.12 3.53
C VAL A 104 -6.04 1.69 4.96
N MET A 105 -7.19 2.05 5.52
CA MET A 105 -7.59 1.57 6.85
C MET A 105 -8.77 0.63 6.67
N LYS A 106 -8.70 -0.50 7.37
CA LYS A 106 -9.84 -1.37 7.57
C LYS A 106 -10.67 -0.77 8.69
N ASP A 107 -11.95 -0.55 8.47
CA ASP A 107 -12.86 -0.13 9.54
C ASP A 107 -13.07 -1.30 10.52
N ASP A 108 -13.06 -0.99 11.82
CA ASP A 108 -13.37 -1.93 12.89
C ASP A 108 -14.89 -2.16 12.95
N THR A 109 -15.43 -2.90 11.98
CA THR A 109 -16.82 -3.40 12.03
C THR A 109 -16.86 -4.87 12.38
#